data_AF-A0A7V9ECL5-F1
#
_entry.id   AF-A0A7V9ECL5-F1
#
_cell.length_a   1.000
_cell.length_b   1.000
_cell.length_c   1.000
_cell.angle_alpha   90.00
_cell.angle_beta   90.00
_cell.angle_gamma   90.00
#
_symmetry.space_group_name_H-M   'P 1'
#
loop_
_entity.id
_entity.type
_entity.pdbx_description
1 polymer ?
#
loop_
_entity_poly.entity_id
_entity_poly.type
_entity_poly.pdbx_seq_one_letter_code
_entity_poly.pdbx_strand_id
1 'polypeptide(L)' 'GELEVLPATGRELSLHGLHYLELSDGAVRRARGFFDLYDAATQLGLLPERGGLGETALLLLRGFGMRRRGSAAE' A
#
# COMPACT_ATOMS: atom_id res chain seq x y z
N GLY A 1 16.53 3.34 -6.86
CA GLY A 1 15.25 4.01 -6.61
C GLY A 1 15.42 4.73 -5.31
N GLU A 2 15.92 5.95 -5.38
CA GLU A 2 15.99 6.80 -4.19
C GLU A 2 14.57 7.26 -3.89
N LEU A 3 14.05 6.85 -2.73
CA LEU A 3 12.93 7.53 -2.13
C LEU A 3 13.51 8.84 -1.60
N GLU A 4 13.25 9.93 -2.32
CA GLU A 4 13.34 11.29 -1.78
C GLU A 4 12.70 11.26 -0.38
N VAL A 5 13.53 11.49 0.63
CA VAL A 5 13.34 10.93 1.97
C VAL A 5 12.14 11.57 2.63
N LEU A 6 11.06 10.80 2.75
CA LEU A 6 9.98 11.10 3.69
C LEU A 6 10.59 11.22 5.09
N PRO A 7 10.31 12.30 5.84
CA PRO A 7 10.80 12.41 7.21
C PRO A 7 10.27 11.24 8.04
N ALA A 8 11.07 10.79 9.00
CA ALA A 8 10.68 9.71 9.89
C ALA A 8 9.38 10.09 10.62
N THR A 9 8.31 9.33 10.39
CA THR A 9 6.97 9.63 10.91
C THR A 9 6.79 9.19 12.37
N GLY A 10 7.68 8.31 12.87
CA GLY A 10 7.55 7.68 14.19
C GLY A 10 6.37 6.71 14.31
N ARG A 11 5.70 6.39 13.21
CA ARG A 11 4.57 5.47 13.18
C ARG A 11 5.05 4.03 13.01
N GLU A 12 4.38 3.11 13.69
CA GLU A 12 4.54 1.68 13.43
C GLU A 12 4.07 1.34 12.02
N LEU A 13 4.75 0.38 11.39
CA LEU A 13 4.48 -0.04 10.02
C LEU A 13 4.46 -1.57 9.95
N SER A 14 3.35 -2.12 9.47
CA SER A 14 3.24 -3.54 9.10
C SER A 14 3.19 -3.65 7.57
N LEU A 15 4.07 -4.47 6.98
CA LEU A 15 4.18 -4.62 5.54
C LEU A 15 3.71 -6.01 5.10
N HIS A 16 2.60 -6.05 4.36
CA HIS A 16 2.24 -7.24 3.62
C HIS A 16 3.05 -7.32 2.33
N GLY A 17 3.65 -8.47 2.04
CA GLY A 17 4.45 -8.64 0.85
C GLY A 17 4.77 -10.08 0.50
N LEU A 18 5.27 -10.26 -0.72
CA LEU A 18 5.71 -11.52 -1.29
C LEU A 18 7.17 -11.42 -1.67
N HIS A 19 7.94 -12.47 -1.38
CA HIS A 19 9.32 -12.60 -1.81
C HIS A 19 9.46 -13.73 -2.83
N TYR A 20 10.10 -13.42 -3.96
CA TYR A 20 10.64 -14.42 -4.87
C TYR A 20 12.13 -14.55 -4.61
N LEU A 21 12.55 -15.75 -4.23
CA LEU A 21 13.94 -16.08 -3.96
C LEU A 21 14.45 -17.03 -5.05
N GLU A 22 15.55 -16.64 -5.68
CA GLU A 22 16.37 -17.53 -6.48
C GLU A 22 17.42 -18.15 -5.55
N LEU A 23 17.48 -19.48 -5.52
CA LEU A 23 18.44 -20.23 -4.71
C LEU A 23 19.51 -20.83 -5.63
N SER A 24 20.77 -20.76 -5.22
CA SER A 24 21.92 -21.39 -5.88
C SER A 24 22.84 -21.92 -4.78
N ASP A 25 23.27 -23.17 -4.90
CA ASP A 25 24.26 -23.78 -3.99
C ASP A 25 23.83 -23.75 -2.51
N GLY A 26 22.53 -23.93 -2.25
CA GLY A 26 21.95 -23.91 -0.91
C GLY A 26 21.81 -22.51 -0.30
N ALA A 27 22.18 -21.45 -1.02
CA ALA A 27 22.09 -20.07 -0.58
C ALA A 27 21.14 -19.23 -1.45
N VAL A 28 20.68 -18.10 -0.93
CA VAL A 28 19.90 -17.12 -1.70
C VAL A 28 20.84 -16.38 -2.65
N ARG A 29 20.64 -16.55 -3.95
CA ARG A 29 21.36 -15.85 -5.01
C ARG A 29 20.71 -14.51 -5.36
N ARG A 30 19.37 -14.46 -5.35
CA ARG A 30 18.61 -13.25 -5.65
C ARG A 30 17.32 -13.24 -4.83
N ALA A 31 16.98 -12.06 -4.31
CA ALA A 31 15.70 -11.83 -3.65
C ALA A 31 14.98 -10.67 -4.34
N ARG A 32 13.68 -10.83 -4.60
CA ARG A 32 12.81 -9.75 -5.04
C ARG A 32 11.56 -9.72 -4.16
N GLY A 33 11.43 -8.64 -3.39
CA GLY A 33 10.25 -8.35 -2.59
C GLY A 33 9.24 -7.49 -3.36
N PHE A 34 7.97 -7.78 -3.18
CA PHE A 34 6.84 -6.97 -3.62
C PHE A 34 5.99 -6.68 -2.39
N PHE A 35 5.74 -5.41 -2.11
CA PHE A 35 5.03 -4.98 -0.91
C PHE A 35 3.79 -4.18 -1.29
N ASP A 36 2.76 -4.21 -0.45
CA ASP A 36 1.62 -3.30 -0.55
C ASP A 36 2.06 -1.89 -0.13
N LEU A 37 2.64 -1.15 -1.08
CA LEU A 37 3.11 0.21 -0.84
C LEU A 37 1.96 1.21 -0.67
N TYR A 38 0.75 0.88 -1.15
CA TYR A 38 -0.41 1.73 -0.93
C TYR A 38 -0.82 1.67 0.54
N ASP A 39 -0.89 0.46 1.13
CA ASP A 39 -1.12 0.31 2.56
C ASP A 39 -0.03 0.97 3.40
N ALA A 40 1.23 0.80 3.02
CA ALA A 40 2.35 1.43 3.72
C ALA A 40 2.23 2.97 3.71
N ALA A 41 1.88 3.56 2.56
CA ALA A 41 1.68 4.99 2.44
C ALA A 41 0.49 5.50 3.27
N THR A 42 -0.58 4.72 3.39
CA THR A 42 -1.70 5.02 4.29
C THR A 42 -1.29 4.96 5.76
N GLN A 43 -0.58 3.90 6.20
CA GLN A 43 -0.10 3.77 7.59
C GLN A 43 0.84 4.93 7.98
N LEU A 44 1.73 5.32 7.08
CA LEU A 44 2.63 6.46 7.25
C LEU A 44 1.92 7.83 7.23
N GLY A 45 0.62 7.87 6.88
CA GLY A 45 -0.19 9.09 6.86
C GLY A 45 -0.02 9.94 5.59
N LEU A 46 0.55 9.37 4.53
CA LEU A 46 0.74 10.04 3.24
C LEU A 46 -0.52 9.96 2.37
N LEU A 47 -1.27 8.87 2.52
CA LEU A 47 -2.54 8.65 1.85
C LEU A 47 -3.68 8.55 2.86
N PRO A 48 -4.92 8.87 2.44
CA PRO A 48 -6.09 8.72 3.30
C PRO A 48 -6.31 7.28 3.80
N GLU A 49 -6.98 7.17 4.94
CA GLU A 49 -7.45 5.88 5.47
C GLU A 49 -8.45 5.22 4.53
N ARG A 50 -8.35 3.88 4.45
CA ARG A 50 -9.23 3.04 3.64
C ARG A 50 -10.67 3.09 4.14
N GLY A 51 -11.63 3.06 3.23
CA GLY A 51 -13.06 3.10 3.49
C GLY A 51 -13.62 4.47 3.89
N GLY A 52 -12.75 5.47 4.08
CA GLY A 52 -13.14 6.82 4.48
C GLY A 52 -13.57 7.73 3.32
N LEU A 53 -14.04 8.92 3.68
CA LEU A 53 -14.36 9.99 2.71
C LEU A 53 -13.11 10.44 1.93
N GLY A 54 -11.95 10.47 2.59
CA GLY A 54 -10.68 10.84 1.96
C GLY A 54 -10.26 9.86 0.86
N GLU A 55 -10.40 8.55 1.10
CA GLU A 55 -10.14 7.56 0.05
C GLU A 55 -11.14 7.68 -1.10
N THR A 56 -12.43 7.89 -0.79
CA THR A 56 -13.46 8.09 -1.81
C THR A 56 -13.14 9.32 -2.68
N ALA A 57 -12.76 10.43 -2.06
CA ALA A 57 -12.33 11.64 -2.77
C ALA A 57 -11.07 11.40 -3.62
N LEU A 58 -10.07 10.69 -3.09
CA LEU A 58 -8.87 10.33 -3.82
C LEU A 58 -9.20 9.48 -5.06
N LEU A 59 -10.06 8.47 -4.92
CA LEU A 59 -10.48 7.60 -6.03
C LEU A 59 -11.32 8.37 -7.06
N LEU A 60 -12.13 9.34 -6.65
CA LEU A 60 -12.84 10.25 -7.56
C LEU A 60 -11.87 11.07 -8.41
N LEU A 61 -10.87 11.69 -7.78
CA LEU A 61 -9.84 12.47 -8.47
C LEU A 61 -9.00 11.59 -9.41
N ARG A 62 -8.82 10.31 -9.08
CA ARG A 62 -8.16 9.32 -9.93
C ARG A 62 -9.06 8.80 -11.08
N GLY A 63 -10.31 9.23 -11.18
CA GLY A 63 -11.23 8.86 -12.26
C GLY A 63 -12.02 7.58 -12.04
N PHE A 64 -12.02 7.01 -10.84
CA PHE A 64 -12.78 5.77 -10.53
C PHE A 64 -14.30 6.01 -10.31
N GLY A 65 -14.75 7.26 -10.27
CA GLY A 65 -16.18 7.62 -10.16
C GLY A 65 -16.81 7.34 -8.79
N MET A 66 -18.03 7.83 -8.57
CA MET A 66 -18.79 7.58 -7.33
C MET A 66 -19.50 6.23 -7.45
N ARG A 67 -18.85 5.15 -7.01
CA ARG A 67 -19.56 3.89 -6.79
C ARG A 67 -20.35 4.01 -5.49
N ARG A 68 -21.61 4.45 -5.60
CA ARG A 68 -22.59 4.39 -4.52
C ARG A 68 -22.64 2.93 -4.04
N ARG A 69 -22.18 2.66 -2.81
CA ARG A 69 -22.38 1.36 -2.19
C ARG A 69 -23.90 1.19 -2.06
N GLY A 70 -24.48 0.34 -2.90
CA GLY A 70 -25.87 -0.07 -2.73
C GLY A 70 -25.99 -0.67 -1.33
N SER A 71 -26.96 -0.22 -0.56
CA SER A 71 -27.30 -0.80 0.74
C SER A 71 -27.56 -2.29 0.52
N ALA A 72 -26.62 -3.14 0.94
CA ALA A 72 -26.93 -4.53 1.19
C ALA A 72 -27.73 -4.57 2.49
N ALA A 73 -29.05 -4.45 2.33
CA ALA A 73 -30.05 -4.79 3.31
C ALA A 73 -31.16 -5.49 2.53
N GLU A 74 -31.02 -6.80 2.36
CA GLU A 74 -31.94 -7.83 2.86
C GLU A 74 -31.25 -9.20 2.75
#